data_AF-A0A8T4S3A9-F1
#
_entry.id   AF-A0A8T4S3A9-F1
#
_cell.length_a   1.000
_cell.length_b   1.000
_cell.length_c   1.000
_cell.angle_alpha   90.00
_cell.angle_beta   90.00
_cell.angle_gamma   90.00
#
_symmetry.space_group_name_H-M   'P 1'
#
loop_
_entity.id
_entity.type
_entity.pdbx_description
1 polymer ?
#
loop_
_entity_poly.entity_id
_entity_poly.type
_entity_poly.pdbx_seq_one_letter_code
_entity_poly.pdbx_strand_id
1 'polypeptide(L)'
;MKFSSTRKAQAWYADFIIGIFIFFSAITFYYLYTQNLASESQTKFNDVVRDAEDISSALILQGNPDNWRNETVVIIGLTDGNYRIDSSKWQEFANMGYANAKSLLGSVHDFYVFFQDNGGNVIAVGGYCGAGSSLVFSNLTSKAAYYYSQDSNSALKEFMEKELKADIYKQGLPGKGLSDLIAGIGSYSFIAMEHPLMTSGEVDSYGPDLESFAAAGNVLLLTGTVSDTDGKEIAGASYYKKASQAEEERNASTAAGGLYFDYSESEIIVFDSANYAVNLTIPEGDLSIVSEFSKDNKTAISWWDYQNGKVFFTSDIQGTYSGGDLAESIENAVRKAVELECSPVNISSLGSTRTMAKSERFVNYNQDIIRMEVYAWS
;
A
#
# COMPACT_ATOMS: atom_id res chain seq x y z
N MET A 1 5.73 104.63 -10.35
CA MET A 1 6.16 103.25 -10.63
C MET A 1 5.28 102.30 -9.82
N LYS A 2 4.34 101.60 -10.46
CA LYS A 2 3.47 100.59 -9.83
C LYS A 2 4.20 99.25 -9.90
N PHE A 3 4.67 98.74 -8.76
CA PHE A 3 5.18 97.37 -8.69
C PHE A 3 4.00 96.41 -8.88
N SER A 4 4.00 95.75 -10.04
CA SER A 4 3.04 94.72 -10.42
C SER A 4 3.16 93.50 -9.51
N SER A 5 2.01 93.03 -9.03
CA SER A 5 1.83 91.89 -8.14
C SER A 5 2.14 90.55 -8.85
N THR A 6 3.42 90.15 -8.89
CA THR A 6 3.87 88.85 -9.43
C THR A 6 3.82 87.70 -8.42
N ARG A 7 3.43 87.94 -7.16
CA ARG A 7 3.43 86.91 -6.09
C ARG A 7 2.40 85.79 -6.26
N LYS A 8 1.31 85.99 -7.01
CA LYS A 8 0.23 84.99 -7.13
C LYS A 8 0.59 83.80 -8.03
N ALA A 9 1.42 84.00 -9.05
CA ALA A 9 1.84 82.93 -9.95
C ALA A 9 2.89 81.99 -9.31
N GLN A 10 3.71 82.50 -8.39
CA GLN A 10 4.73 81.71 -7.69
C GLN A 10 4.14 80.65 -6.74
N ALA A 11 2.97 80.92 -6.13
CA ALA A 11 2.30 79.96 -5.25
C ALA A 11 1.84 78.70 -6.01
N TRP A 12 1.36 78.86 -7.24
CA TRP A 12 0.90 77.74 -8.07
C TRP A 12 2.00 76.75 -8.45
N TYR A 13 3.20 77.26 -8.78
CA TYR A 13 4.33 76.37 -9.10
C TYR A 13 4.84 75.64 -7.87
N ALA A 14 4.83 76.29 -6.69
CA ALA A 14 5.22 75.64 -5.45
C ALA A 14 4.28 74.48 -5.10
N ASP A 15 2.96 74.70 -5.17
CA ASP A 15 1.96 73.66 -4.91
C ASP A 15 2.06 72.49 -5.91
N PHE A 16 2.31 72.80 -7.20
CA PHE A 16 2.51 71.78 -8.23
C PHE A 16 3.77 70.93 -7.98
N ILE A 17 4.89 71.55 -7.62
CA ILE A 17 6.15 70.85 -7.29
C ILE A 17 5.96 69.97 -6.06
N ILE A 18 5.31 70.49 -5.01
CA ILE A 18 5.01 69.72 -3.79
C ILE A 18 4.10 68.54 -4.12
N GLY A 19 3.05 68.75 -4.93
CA GLY A 19 2.14 67.68 -5.37
C GLY A 19 2.87 66.59 -6.15
N ILE A 20 3.74 66.96 -7.09
CA ILE A 20 4.59 66.01 -7.84
C ILE A 20 5.51 65.25 -6.91
N PHE A 21 6.14 65.93 -5.95
CA PHE A 21 7.05 65.29 -5.00
C PHE A 21 6.33 64.26 -4.13
N ILE A 22 5.14 64.60 -3.62
CA ILE A 22 4.29 63.67 -2.86
C ILE A 22 3.89 62.47 -3.74
N PHE A 23 3.50 62.72 -4.99
CA PHE A 23 3.11 61.66 -5.93
C PHE A 23 4.25 60.67 -6.21
N PHE A 24 5.45 61.16 -6.54
CA PHE A 24 6.61 60.29 -6.77
C PHE A 24 7.07 59.58 -5.49
N SER A 25 6.97 60.24 -4.33
CA SER A 25 7.24 59.60 -3.05
C SER A 25 6.27 58.45 -2.79
N ALA A 26 4.97 58.65 -3.03
CA ALA A 26 3.96 57.61 -2.89
C ALA A 26 4.20 56.42 -3.84
N ILE A 27 4.55 56.67 -5.10
CA ILE A 27 4.92 55.60 -6.05
C ILE A 27 6.15 54.84 -5.57
N THR A 28 7.17 55.54 -5.07
CA THR A 28 8.39 54.92 -4.57
C THR A 28 8.12 54.02 -3.37
N PHE A 29 7.34 54.51 -2.40
CA PHE A 29 6.92 53.71 -1.25
C PHE A 29 6.07 52.50 -1.67
N TYR A 30 5.15 52.68 -2.62
CA TYR A 30 4.37 51.57 -3.16
C TYR A 30 5.26 50.51 -3.82
N TYR A 31 6.24 50.91 -4.62
CA TYR A 31 7.16 49.99 -5.30
C TYR A 31 8.05 49.24 -4.30
N LEU A 32 8.63 49.94 -3.31
CA LEU A 32 9.40 49.32 -2.24
C LEU A 32 8.57 48.34 -1.40
N TYR A 33 7.32 48.72 -1.09
CA TYR A 33 6.40 47.87 -0.34
C TYR A 33 6.01 46.60 -1.11
N THR A 34 5.66 46.74 -2.39
CA THR A 34 5.28 45.62 -3.26
C THR A 34 6.45 44.68 -3.57
N GLN A 35 7.67 45.19 -3.77
CA GLN A 35 8.85 44.35 -3.93
C GLN A 35 9.15 43.53 -2.68
N ASN A 36 9.04 44.13 -1.48
CA ASN A 36 9.27 43.40 -0.23
C ASN A 36 8.24 42.28 -0.02
N LEU A 37 6.95 42.54 -0.28
CA LEU A 37 5.91 41.50 -0.19
C LEU A 37 6.11 40.36 -1.19
N ALA A 38 6.51 40.68 -2.43
CA ALA A 38 6.78 39.67 -3.44
C ALA A 38 7.99 38.80 -3.06
N SER A 39 9.03 39.39 -2.47
CA SER A 39 10.25 38.66 -2.08
C SER A 39 10.03 37.64 -0.96
N GLU A 40 9.18 37.95 0.03
CA GLU A 40 8.88 37.04 1.13
C GLU A 40 8.10 35.81 0.63
N SER A 41 7.09 36.02 -0.22
CA SER A 41 6.31 34.93 -0.82
C SER A 41 7.17 34.02 -1.70
N GLN A 42 8.03 34.62 -2.54
CA GLN A 42 8.93 33.86 -3.40
C GLN A 42 9.96 33.05 -2.59
N THR A 43 10.49 33.62 -1.52
CA THR A 43 11.45 32.93 -0.64
C THR A 43 10.79 31.71 0.00
N LYS A 44 9.60 31.88 0.61
CA LYS A 44 8.84 30.76 1.20
C LYS A 44 8.51 29.68 0.18
N PHE A 45 8.11 30.06 -1.03
CA PHE A 45 7.85 29.09 -2.09
C PHE A 45 9.12 28.32 -2.49
N ASN A 46 10.25 29.01 -2.67
CA ASN A 46 11.51 28.37 -3.00
C ASN A 46 11.98 27.41 -1.89
N ASP A 47 11.72 27.74 -0.62
CA ASP A 47 12.05 26.87 0.51
C ASP A 47 11.22 25.57 0.47
N VAL A 48 9.92 25.66 0.17
CA VAL A 48 9.04 24.47 0.02
C VAL A 48 9.47 23.61 -1.18
N VAL A 49 9.83 24.25 -2.31
CA VAL A 49 10.34 23.54 -3.50
C VAL A 49 11.62 22.79 -3.18
N ARG A 50 12.57 23.45 -2.53
CA ARG A 50 13.83 22.83 -2.14
C ARG A 50 13.60 21.66 -1.19
N ASP A 51 12.70 21.80 -0.22
CA ASP A 51 12.37 20.71 0.70
C ASP A 51 11.74 19.50 -0.02
N ALA A 52 10.84 19.73 -0.98
CA ALA A 52 10.28 18.65 -1.81
C ALA A 52 11.36 17.94 -2.64
N GLU A 53 12.34 18.67 -3.15
CA GLU A 53 13.49 18.11 -3.88
C GLU A 53 14.46 17.37 -2.97
N ASP A 54 14.74 17.90 -1.77
CA ASP A 54 15.62 17.29 -0.77
C ASP A 54 15.00 15.97 -0.28
N ILE A 55 13.70 15.96 0.04
CA ILE A 55 12.94 14.75 0.40
C ILE A 55 12.98 13.74 -0.74
N SER A 56 12.61 14.13 -1.96
CA SER A 56 12.59 13.18 -3.09
C SER A 56 13.98 12.64 -3.42
N SER A 57 15.03 13.44 -3.23
CA SER A 57 16.41 13.02 -3.44
C SER A 57 16.91 12.08 -2.34
N ALA A 58 16.49 12.28 -1.09
CA ALA A 58 16.78 11.33 0.00
C ALA A 58 16.11 9.98 -0.23
N LEU A 59 14.83 9.98 -0.62
CA LEU A 59 14.04 8.76 -0.78
C LEU A 59 14.52 7.85 -1.93
N ILE A 60 15.15 8.39 -2.99
CA ILE A 60 15.73 7.56 -4.06
C ILE A 60 17.07 6.90 -3.68
N LEU A 61 17.65 7.24 -2.52
CA LEU A 61 18.87 6.59 -2.04
C LEU A 61 18.56 5.21 -1.45
N GLN A 62 19.60 4.43 -1.21
CA GLN A 62 19.51 3.15 -0.50
C GLN A 62 19.16 3.34 0.99
N GLY A 63 19.51 4.48 1.57
CA GLY A 63 19.41 4.74 3.01
C GLY A 63 20.61 4.22 3.79
N ASN A 64 20.61 4.41 5.10
CA ASN A 64 21.65 3.90 6.01
C ASN A 64 21.05 3.51 7.38
N PRO A 65 21.36 2.29 7.89
CA PRO A 65 22.09 1.22 7.21
C PRO A 65 21.34 0.65 6.00
N ASP A 66 22.00 -0.14 5.15
CA ASP A 66 21.42 -0.67 3.89
C ASP A 66 20.12 -1.46 4.09
N ASN A 67 19.93 -2.07 5.26
CA ASN A 67 18.77 -2.86 5.67
C ASN A 67 18.03 -2.23 6.85
N TRP A 68 17.96 -0.90 6.88
CA TRP A 68 17.36 -0.17 7.98
C TRP A 68 15.90 -0.55 8.24
N ARG A 69 15.52 -0.52 9.51
CA ARG A 69 14.14 -0.57 10.01
C ARG A 69 13.82 0.71 10.77
N ASN A 70 12.57 0.90 11.16
CA ASN A 70 12.14 2.05 11.95
C ASN A 70 13.04 2.34 13.17
N GLU A 71 13.57 1.30 13.83
CA GLU A 71 14.39 1.44 15.04
C GLU A 71 15.87 1.74 14.75
N THR A 72 16.35 1.44 13.54
CA THR A 72 17.79 1.48 13.22
C THR A 72 18.16 2.55 12.19
N VAL A 73 17.17 3.16 11.55
CA VAL A 73 17.39 4.12 10.46
C VAL A 73 18.11 5.38 10.94
N VAL A 74 19.16 5.74 10.21
CA VAL A 74 19.90 7.00 10.38
C VAL A 74 19.63 7.92 9.19
N ILE A 75 19.60 7.37 7.98
CA ILE A 75 19.28 8.09 6.75
C ILE A 75 18.19 7.30 6.03
N ILE A 76 17.05 7.93 5.78
CA ILE A 76 15.95 7.31 5.03
C ILE A 76 16.34 7.26 3.55
N GLY A 77 16.17 6.09 2.96
CA GLY A 77 16.21 5.86 1.52
C GLY A 77 15.42 4.60 1.22
N LEU A 78 14.70 4.59 0.10
CA LEU A 78 13.73 3.56 -0.22
C LEU A 78 14.23 2.55 -1.25
N THR A 79 15.45 2.70 -1.77
CA THR A 79 15.94 1.87 -2.86
C THR A 79 16.92 0.77 -2.41
N ASP A 80 17.21 -0.15 -3.32
CA ASP A 80 18.22 -1.20 -3.17
C ASP A 80 19.64 -0.75 -3.56
N GLY A 81 19.86 0.55 -3.79
CA GLY A 81 21.11 1.10 -4.31
C GLY A 81 21.23 1.10 -5.83
N ASN A 82 20.30 0.44 -6.55
CA ASN A 82 20.19 0.44 -8.01
C ASN A 82 18.91 1.17 -8.48
N TYR A 83 18.42 2.11 -7.68
CA TYR A 83 17.19 2.88 -7.94
C TYR A 83 15.92 2.03 -8.06
N ARG A 84 15.94 0.77 -7.60
CA ARG A 84 14.74 -0.04 -7.46
C ARG A 84 14.17 0.12 -6.07
N ILE A 85 12.88 0.40 -5.98
CA ILE A 85 12.17 0.51 -4.70
C ILE A 85 12.19 -0.83 -3.99
N ASP A 86 12.66 -0.80 -2.76
CA ASP A 86 12.58 -1.87 -1.79
C ASP A 86 11.25 -1.74 -1.05
N SER A 87 10.34 -2.69 -1.28
CA SER A 87 8.99 -2.66 -0.70
C SER A 87 9.03 -2.70 0.83
N SER A 88 10.00 -3.40 1.43
CA SER A 88 10.10 -3.52 2.88
C SER A 88 10.51 -2.18 3.51
N LYS A 89 11.45 -1.46 2.90
CA LYS A 89 11.80 -0.09 3.35
C LYS A 89 10.65 0.89 3.20
N TRP A 90 9.87 0.75 2.13
CA TRP A 90 8.67 1.56 1.95
C TRP A 90 7.62 1.28 3.02
N GLN A 91 7.39 0.02 3.39
CA GLN A 91 6.49 -0.35 4.49
C GLN A 91 6.98 0.23 5.82
N GLU A 92 8.28 0.12 6.12
CA GLU A 92 8.90 0.72 7.31
C GLU A 92 8.70 2.25 7.33
N PHE A 93 8.91 2.93 6.19
CA PHE A 93 8.68 4.37 6.06
C PHE A 93 7.20 4.75 6.22
N ALA A 94 6.28 3.98 5.64
CA ALA A 94 4.84 4.25 5.71
C ALA A 94 4.27 4.04 7.12
N ASN A 95 4.82 3.07 7.86
CA ASN A 95 4.48 2.81 9.26
C ASN A 95 5.22 3.73 10.24
N MET A 96 6.25 4.44 9.79
CA MET A 96 7.01 5.37 10.62
C MET A 96 6.10 6.50 11.11
N GLY A 97 6.19 6.82 12.40
CA GLY A 97 5.51 7.99 12.95
C GLY A 97 5.93 9.27 12.20
N TYR A 98 4.95 10.03 11.70
CA TYR A 98 5.18 11.17 10.81
C TYR A 98 6.21 12.19 11.33
N ALA A 99 6.17 12.50 12.64
CA ALA A 99 7.15 13.42 13.24
C ALA A 99 8.60 12.89 13.17
N ASN A 100 8.78 11.57 13.31
CA ASN A 100 10.08 10.92 13.16
C ASN A 100 10.53 10.95 11.69
N ALA A 101 9.64 10.59 10.75
CA ALA A 101 9.92 10.63 9.32
C ALA A 101 10.35 12.03 8.87
N LYS A 102 9.62 13.07 9.30
CA LYS A 102 9.94 14.47 9.03
C LYS A 102 11.29 14.90 9.62
N SER A 103 11.59 14.49 10.85
CA SER A 103 12.89 14.77 11.49
C SER A 103 14.05 14.09 10.75
N LEU A 104 13.91 12.82 10.37
CA LEU A 104 14.95 12.06 9.68
C LEU A 104 15.20 12.55 8.26
N LEU A 105 14.15 13.02 7.58
CA LEU A 105 14.27 13.70 6.28
C LEU A 105 14.83 15.12 6.40
N GLY A 106 14.97 15.67 7.62
CA GLY A 106 15.45 17.02 7.85
C GLY A 106 14.48 18.11 7.35
N SER A 107 13.21 17.75 7.13
CA SER A 107 12.21 18.64 6.55
C SER A 107 11.53 19.49 7.62
N VAL A 108 11.36 20.77 7.33
CA VAL A 108 10.57 21.69 8.17
C VAL A 108 9.13 21.82 7.66
N HIS A 109 8.89 21.49 6.40
CA HIS A 109 7.57 21.51 5.78
C HIS A 109 6.82 20.19 5.99
N ASP A 110 5.51 20.24 5.84
CA ASP A 110 4.75 19.00 5.79
C ASP A 110 4.89 18.35 4.41
N PHE A 111 4.76 17.03 4.35
CA PHE A 111 4.89 16.31 3.09
C PHE A 111 3.98 15.09 2.97
N TYR A 112 3.78 14.65 1.73
CA TYR A 112 3.13 13.39 1.38
C TYR A 112 3.80 12.78 0.15
N VAL A 113 4.08 11.49 0.22
CA VAL A 113 4.75 10.72 -0.82
C VAL A 113 3.83 9.61 -1.31
N PHE A 114 3.78 9.39 -2.61
CA PHE A 114 3.09 8.25 -3.21
C PHE A 114 3.71 7.90 -4.56
N PHE A 115 3.22 6.83 -5.17
CA PHE A 115 3.71 6.34 -6.45
C PHE A 115 2.59 6.27 -7.48
N GLN A 116 2.95 6.49 -8.74
CA GLN A 116 2.06 6.36 -9.88
C GLN A 116 2.67 5.51 -10.98
N ASP A 117 1.80 4.79 -11.70
CA ASP A 117 2.18 4.13 -12.95
C ASP A 117 2.32 5.14 -14.12
N ASN A 118 2.63 4.62 -15.30
CA ASN A 118 2.70 5.45 -16.52
C ASN A 118 1.36 6.04 -16.96
N GLY A 119 0.24 5.48 -16.49
CA GLY A 119 -1.12 5.99 -16.71
C GLY A 119 -1.52 7.12 -15.75
N GLY A 120 -0.72 7.39 -14.72
CA GLY A 120 -1.03 8.34 -13.66
C GLY A 120 -1.96 7.79 -12.58
N ASN A 121 -2.20 6.48 -12.56
CA ASN A 121 -2.94 5.82 -11.49
C ASN A 121 -2.04 5.71 -10.27
N VAL A 122 -2.58 5.96 -9.08
CA VAL A 122 -1.85 5.74 -7.83
C VAL A 122 -1.73 4.24 -7.62
N ILE A 123 -0.53 3.77 -7.34
CA ILE A 123 -0.25 2.34 -7.12
C ILE A 123 0.13 2.09 -5.68
N ALA A 124 -0.29 0.95 -5.14
CA ALA A 124 0.18 0.48 -3.85
C ALA A 124 1.59 -0.12 -4.00
N VAL A 125 2.54 0.41 -3.24
CA VAL A 125 3.86 -0.21 -3.06
C VAL A 125 3.85 -0.88 -1.70
N GLY A 126 4.23 -2.16 -1.61
CA GLY A 126 4.22 -2.90 -0.33
C GLY A 126 2.88 -2.89 0.41
N GLY A 127 1.76 -2.67 -0.29
CA GLY A 127 0.42 -2.55 0.29
C GLY A 127 0.05 -1.17 0.86
N TYR A 128 0.83 -0.12 0.59
CA TYR A 128 0.53 1.26 1.01
C TYR A 128 0.43 2.17 -0.21
N CYS A 129 -0.62 2.98 -0.25
CA CYS A 129 -0.88 3.95 -1.32
C CYS A 129 -0.04 5.23 -1.22
N GLY A 130 0.46 5.54 -0.03
CA GLY A 130 1.24 6.74 0.24
C GLY A 130 1.65 6.84 1.71
N ALA A 131 2.60 7.71 1.99
CA ALA A 131 3.19 7.93 3.31
C ALA A 131 3.44 9.42 3.57
N GLY A 132 3.22 9.89 4.80
CA GLY A 132 3.44 11.28 5.18
C GLY A 132 2.32 11.83 6.07
N SER A 133 1.98 13.10 5.87
CA SER A 133 0.98 13.80 6.68
C SER A 133 -0.40 13.19 6.52
N SER A 134 -1.10 12.96 7.63
CA SER A 134 -2.47 12.46 7.65
C SER A 134 -3.52 13.43 7.10
N LEU A 135 -3.12 14.67 6.75
CA LEU A 135 -4.00 15.64 6.09
C LEU A 135 -4.29 15.26 4.62
N VAL A 136 -3.41 14.47 4.03
CA VAL A 136 -3.56 13.89 2.70
C VAL A 136 -3.77 12.40 2.89
N PHE A 137 -4.76 11.84 2.20
CA PHE A 137 -5.04 10.42 2.25
C PHE A 137 -5.34 9.89 0.85
N SER A 138 -4.86 8.69 0.60
CA SER A 138 -5.30 7.80 -0.46
C SER A 138 -5.71 6.50 0.21
N ASN A 139 -6.94 6.06 -0.03
CA ASN A 139 -7.43 4.80 0.48
C ASN A 139 -7.26 3.71 -0.56
N LEU A 140 -7.02 2.50 -0.10
CA LEU A 140 -7.22 1.30 -0.89
C LEU A 140 -8.69 1.24 -1.32
N THR A 141 -8.95 1.09 -2.62
CA THR A 141 -10.31 0.97 -3.18
C THR A 141 -10.75 -0.48 -3.30
N SER A 142 -9.79 -1.43 -3.29
CA SER A 142 -10.06 -2.86 -3.28
C SER A 142 -10.95 -3.24 -2.10
N LYS A 143 -12.12 -3.78 -2.40
CA LYS A 143 -13.00 -4.35 -1.38
C LYS A 143 -12.57 -5.79 -1.11
N ALA A 144 -12.33 -6.08 0.16
CA ALA A 144 -12.01 -7.42 0.61
C ALA A 144 -13.18 -8.02 1.39
N ALA A 145 -13.30 -9.35 1.37
CA ALA A 145 -14.14 -10.10 2.29
C ALA A 145 -13.35 -11.19 2.99
N TYR A 146 -13.74 -11.46 4.24
CA TYR A 146 -13.15 -12.52 5.04
C TYR A 146 -14.24 -13.45 5.56
N TYR A 147 -14.12 -14.74 5.27
CA TYR A 147 -14.98 -15.78 5.80
C TYR A 147 -14.19 -16.70 6.72
N TYR A 148 -14.77 -17.08 7.85
CA TYR A 148 -14.18 -18.11 8.71
C TYR A 148 -15.25 -18.95 9.40
N SER A 149 -14.98 -20.25 9.64
CA SER A 149 -15.96 -21.17 10.25
C SER A 149 -15.67 -21.54 11.70
N GLN A 150 -14.40 -21.57 12.11
CA GLN A 150 -13.98 -21.89 13.48
C GLN A 150 -13.51 -20.63 14.23
N ASP A 151 -12.92 -20.76 15.41
CA ASP A 151 -12.24 -19.61 16.01
C ASP A 151 -11.04 -19.25 15.13
N SER A 152 -11.24 -18.23 14.29
CA SER A 152 -10.26 -17.72 13.33
C SER A 152 -8.94 -17.39 14.01
N ASN A 153 -7.82 -17.57 13.30
CA ASN A 153 -6.55 -17.00 13.71
C ASN A 153 -6.71 -15.49 13.95
N SER A 154 -6.31 -15.03 15.15
CA SER A 154 -6.36 -13.61 15.49
C SER A 154 -5.57 -12.74 14.51
N ALA A 155 -4.45 -13.24 13.97
CA ALA A 155 -3.57 -12.47 13.10
C ALA A 155 -4.19 -12.19 11.73
N LEU A 156 -4.55 -13.23 10.95
CA LEU A 156 -5.17 -13.01 9.63
C LEU A 156 -6.49 -12.23 9.77
N LYS A 157 -7.30 -12.54 10.78
CA LYS A 157 -8.52 -11.78 11.05
C LYS A 157 -8.23 -10.30 11.32
N GLU A 158 -7.24 -10.00 12.15
CA GLU A 158 -6.85 -8.64 12.48
C GLU A 158 -6.35 -7.88 11.24
N PHE A 159 -5.53 -8.51 10.41
CA PHE A 159 -5.12 -7.97 9.12
C PHE A 159 -6.32 -7.68 8.20
N MET A 160 -7.21 -8.65 8.02
CA MET A 160 -8.40 -8.49 7.20
C MET A 160 -9.29 -7.35 7.72
N GLU A 161 -9.52 -7.27 9.03
CA GLU A 161 -10.39 -6.26 9.65
C GLU A 161 -9.78 -4.86 9.69
N LYS A 162 -8.51 -4.73 10.10
CA LYS A 162 -7.87 -3.44 10.37
C LYS A 162 -7.19 -2.85 9.13
N GLU A 163 -6.46 -3.68 8.40
CA GLU A 163 -5.63 -3.24 7.27
C GLU A 163 -6.46 -3.19 5.98
N LEU A 164 -7.11 -4.30 5.63
CA LEU A 164 -7.93 -4.39 4.42
C LEU A 164 -9.37 -3.92 4.60
N LYS A 165 -9.80 -3.66 5.84
CA LYS A 165 -11.17 -3.24 6.18
C LYS A 165 -12.22 -4.14 5.53
N ALA A 166 -11.95 -5.45 5.56
CA ALA A 166 -12.74 -6.45 4.88
C ALA A 166 -14.14 -6.58 5.49
N ASP A 167 -15.11 -6.92 4.66
CA ASP A 167 -16.41 -7.35 5.14
C ASP A 167 -16.29 -8.74 5.77
N ILE A 168 -16.71 -8.85 7.03
CA ILE A 168 -16.54 -10.07 7.81
C ILE A 168 -17.78 -10.96 7.74
N TYR A 169 -17.55 -12.23 7.44
CA TYR A 169 -18.51 -13.32 7.37
C TYR A 169 -18.05 -14.47 8.28
N LYS A 170 -19.00 -15.13 8.95
CA LYS A 170 -18.72 -16.22 9.88
C LYS A 170 -19.76 -17.33 9.75
N GLN A 171 -19.33 -18.58 9.78
CA GLN A 171 -20.25 -19.72 9.85
C GLN A 171 -21.20 -19.58 11.06
N GLY A 172 -22.49 -19.78 10.82
CA GLY A 172 -23.52 -19.70 11.86
C GLY A 172 -23.90 -18.27 12.29
N LEU A 173 -23.29 -17.22 11.74
CA LEU A 173 -23.68 -15.84 12.01
C LEU A 173 -24.87 -15.43 11.12
N PRO A 174 -26.05 -15.10 11.69
CA PRO A 174 -27.23 -14.76 10.89
C PRO A 174 -27.01 -13.54 9.98
N GLY A 175 -27.25 -13.70 8.67
CA GLY A 175 -27.09 -12.63 7.68
C GLY A 175 -25.63 -12.29 7.33
N LYS A 176 -24.68 -13.09 7.81
CA LYS A 176 -23.25 -12.99 7.54
C LYS A 176 -22.62 -14.39 7.38
N GLY A 177 -23.40 -15.34 6.85
CA GLY A 177 -22.93 -16.69 6.54
C GLY A 177 -22.26 -16.79 5.17
N LEU A 178 -21.92 -18.02 4.76
CA LEU A 178 -21.31 -18.28 3.46
C LEU A 178 -22.23 -17.84 2.31
N SER A 179 -23.52 -18.15 2.39
CA SER A 179 -24.51 -17.73 1.39
C SER A 179 -24.57 -16.21 1.21
N ASP A 180 -24.39 -15.44 2.30
CA ASP A 180 -24.39 -13.97 2.25
C ASP A 180 -23.10 -13.43 1.63
N LEU A 181 -21.96 -14.09 1.83
CA LEU A 181 -20.72 -13.78 1.12
C LEU A 181 -20.90 -14.01 -0.37
N ILE A 182 -21.39 -15.19 -0.75
CA ILE A 182 -21.59 -15.56 -2.16
C ILE A 182 -22.57 -14.62 -2.85
N ALA A 183 -23.67 -14.23 -2.17
CA ALA A 183 -24.61 -13.24 -2.70
C ALA A 183 -23.98 -11.86 -2.97
N GLY A 184 -22.92 -11.48 -2.24
CA GLY A 184 -22.19 -10.22 -2.39
C GLY A 184 -20.87 -10.34 -3.17
N ILE A 185 -20.54 -11.53 -3.69
CA ILE A 185 -19.19 -11.88 -4.15
C ILE A 185 -18.63 -10.92 -5.20
N GLY A 186 -19.47 -10.45 -6.13
CA GLY A 186 -19.09 -9.55 -7.21
C GLY A 186 -18.74 -8.13 -6.78
N SER A 187 -18.84 -7.80 -5.49
CA SER A 187 -18.42 -6.51 -4.94
C SER A 187 -16.98 -6.50 -4.43
N TYR A 188 -16.33 -7.67 -4.38
CA TYR A 188 -14.98 -7.83 -3.85
C TYR A 188 -13.96 -8.02 -4.97
N SER A 189 -12.71 -7.69 -4.70
CA SER A 189 -11.55 -8.06 -5.53
C SER A 189 -10.61 -9.04 -4.83
N PHE A 190 -10.81 -9.23 -3.52
CA PHE A 190 -10.08 -10.20 -2.71
C PHE A 190 -11.01 -10.90 -1.73
N ILE A 191 -10.94 -12.22 -1.68
CA ILE A 191 -11.66 -13.03 -0.70
C ILE A 191 -10.67 -13.96 -0.02
N ALA A 192 -10.64 -13.93 1.30
CA ALA A 192 -9.96 -14.93 2.11
C ALA A 192 -10.98 -15.78 2.88
N MET A 193 -10.82 -17.10 2.82
CA MET A 193 -11.67 -18.06 3.51
C MET A 193 -10.81 -18.95 4.41
N GLU A 194 -10.91 -18.75 5.72
CA GLU A 194 -10.19 -19.53 6.73
C GLU A 194 -11.05 -20.69 7.23
N HIS A 195 -10.55 -21.91 7.02
CA HIS A 195 -11.23 -23.16 7.34
C HIS A 195 -12.69 -23.14 6.89
N PRO A 196 -13.04 -22.97 5.60
CA PRO A 196 -14.42 -22.72 5.28
C PRO A 196 -15.38 -23.88 5.58
N LEU A 197 -14.88 -25.11 5.73
CA LEU A 197 -15.64 -26.31 6.11
C LEU A 197 -16.94 -26.47 5.33
N MET A 198 -16.88 -26.22 4.01
CA MET A 198 -18.04 -26.34 3.14
C MET A 198 -18.52 -27.78 3.08
N THR A 199 -19.81 -27.99 3.30
CA THR A 199 -20.42 -29.29 3.05
C THR A 199 -20.27 -29.66 1.57
N SER A 200 -20.30 -30.96 1.25
CA SER A 200 -20.34 -31.41 -0.15
C SER A 200 -21.37 -30.65 -1.00
N GLY A 201 -22.57 -30.39 -0.47
CA GLY A 201 -23.61 -29.65 -1.18
C GLY A 201 -23.32 -28.16 -1.33
N GLU A 202 -22.63 -27.54 -0.36
CA GLU A 202 -22.17 -26.15 -0.48
C GLU A 202 -21.03 -26.01 -1.48
N VAL A 203 -20.09 -26.96 -1.55
CA VAL A 203 -19.07 -26.95 -2.61
C VAL A 203 -19.74 -27.05 -3.98
N ASP A 204 -20.68 -27.98 -4.14
CA ASP A 204 -21.38 -28.16 -5.42
C ASP A 204 -22.23 -26.93 -5.79
N SER A 205 -22.73 -26.18 -4.80
CA SER A 205 -23.60 -25.00 -5.02
C SER A 205 -22.82 -23.69 -5.18
N TYR A 206 -21.75 -23.49 -4.42
CA TYR A 206 -21.02 -22.21 -4.31
C TYR A 206 -19.62 -22.26 -4.93
N GLY A 207 -19.05 -23.46 -5.15
CA GLY A 207 -17.77 -23.64 -5.83
C GLY A 207 -17.72 -22.92 -7.18
N PRO A 208 -18.75 -23.06 -8.06
CA PRO A 208 -18.77 -22.35 -9.34
C PRO A 208 -18.74 -20.81 -9.23
N ASP A 209 -19.32 -20.24 -8.17
CA ASP A 209 -19.29 -18.79 -7.92
C ASP A 209 -17.88 -18.33 -7.49
N LEU A 210 -17.22 -19.10 -6.61
CA LEU A 210 -15.83 -18.84 -6.20
C LEU A 210 -14.86 -18.97 -7.38
N GLU A 211 -15.08 -19.96 -8.25
CA GLU A 211 -14.31 -20.15 -9.48
C GLU A 211 -14.53 -19.01 -10.47
N SER A 212 -15.77 -18.58 -10.66
CA SER A 212 -16.11 -17.44 -11.52
C SER A 212 -15.49 -16.15 -10.98
N PHE A 213 -15.48 -15.98 -9.66
CA PHE A 213 -14.82 -14.87 -8.99
C PHE A 213 -13.30 -14.85 -9.27
N ALA A 214 -12.59 -15.95 -9.06
CA ALA A 214 -11.16 -16.03 -9.37
C ALA A 214 -10.91 -15.84 -10.87
N ALA A 215 -11.69 -16.50 -11.74
CA ALA A 215 -11.56 -16.41 -13.19
C ALA A 215 -11.71 -14.98 -13.75
N ALA A 216 -12.46 -14.12 -13.05
CA ALA A 216 -12.69 -12.73 -13.42
C ALA A 216 -11.50 -11.78 -13.13
N GLY A 217 -10.37 -12.31 -12.63
CA GLY A 217 -9.19 -11.48 -12.30
C GLY A 217 -9.00 -11.23 -10.81
N ASN A 218 -9.88 -11.76 -9.96
CA ASN A 218 -9.81 -11.52 -8.52
C ASN A 218 -8.91 -12.53 -7.82
N VAL A 219 -8.60 -12.24 -6.55
CA VAL A 219 -7.72 -13.09 -5.73
C VAL A 219 -8.55 -13.86 -4.70
N LEU A 220 -8.41 -15.19 -4.70
CA LEU A 220 -9.03 -16.09 -3.73
C LEU A 220 -7.96 -16.76 -2.85
N LEU A 221 -8.03 -16.55 -1.54
CA LEU A 221 -7.19 -17.24 -0.56
C LEU A 221 -8.02 -18.27 0.20
N LEU A 222 -7.63 -19.54 0.11
CA LEU A 222 -8.23 -20.65 0.86
C LEU A 222 -7.22 -21.16 1.89
N THR A 223 -7.68 -21.35 3.12
CA THR A 223 -6.81 -21.80 4.20
C THR A 223 -7.48 -22.92 4.98
N GLY A 224 -6.67 -23.84 5.50
CA GLY A 224 -7.11 -24.89 6.40
C GLY A 224 -8.00 -25.93 5.72
N THR A 225 -9.02 -26.39 6.45
CA THR A 225 -9.96 -27.39 5.93
C THR A 225 -11.03 -26.72 5.05
N VAL A 226 -10.90 -26.90 3.73
CA VAL A 226 -11.78 -26.27 2.74
C VAL A 226 -13.19 -26.88 2.70
N SER A 227 -13.28 -28.22 2.73
CA SER A 227 -14.54 -28.96 2.72
C SER A 227 -14.61 -29.98 3.86
N ASP A 228 -15.81 -30.31 4.31
CA ASP A 228 -16.06 -31.43 5.23
C ASP A 228 -15.83 -32.82 4.59
N THR A 229 -15.69 -32.85 3.26
CA THR A 229 -15.51 -34.05 2.46
C THR A 229 -14.24 -33.92 1.62
N ASP A 230 -13.29 -34.84 1.84
CA ASP A 230 -12.03 -34.90 1.10
C ASP A 230 -12.24 -35.07 -0.41
N GLY A 231 -11.35 -34.46 -1.20
CA GLY A 231 -11.30 -34.61 -2.66
C GLY A 231 -12.33 -33.78 -3.42
N LYS A 232 -13.00 -32.84 -2.74
CA LYS A 232 -13.83 -31.83 -3.39
C LYS A 232 -12.97 -30.80 -4.10
N GLU A 233 -13.35 -30.49 -5.33
CA GLU A 233 -12.62 -29.59 -6.21
C GLU A 233 -13.19 -28.16 -6.14
N ILE A 234 -12.31 -27.18 -5.98
CA ILE A 234 -12.62 -25.76 -6.15
C ILE A 234 -11.43 -25.11 -6.84
N ALA A 235 -11.71 -24.36 -7.91
CA ALA A 235 -10.70 -23.60 -8.66
C ALA A 235 -9.52 -24.46 -9.16
N GLY A 236 -9.86 -25.65 -9.65
CA GLY A 236 -8.91 -26.59 -10.25
C GLY A 236 -8.09 -27.42 -9.27
N ALA A 237 -8.38 -27.35 -7.96
CA ALA A 237 -7.65 -28.08 -6.92
C ALA A 237 -8.59 -28.93 -6.07
N SER A 238 -8.20 -30.16 -5.74
CA SER A 238 -8.88 -31.02 -4.78
C SER A 238 -8.25 -30.92 -3.40
N TYR A 239 -9.06 -30.68 -2.37
CA TYR A 239 -8.57 -30.42 -1.01
C TYR A 239 -8.80 -31.60 -0.06
N TYR A 240 -7.84 -31.83 0.84
CA TYR A 240 -7.85 -32.97 1.75
C TYR A 240 -7.35 -32.56 3.13
N LYS A 241 -7.85 -33.25 4.16
CA LYS A 241 -7.34 -33.17 5.53
C LYS A 241 -6.70 -34.51 5.94
N LYS A 242 -5.46 -34.48 6.45
CA LYS A 242 -4.85 -35.71 6.99
C LYS A 242 -5.63 -36.23 8.19
N ALA A 243 -5.89 -37.53 8.20
CA ALA A 243 -6.58 -38.19 9.31
C ALA A 243 -5.74 -38.18 10.61
N SER A 244 -4.41 -38.22 10.49
CA SER A 244 -3.48 -38.07 11.59
C SER A 244 -2.90 -36.65 11.60
N GLN A 245 -2.73 -36.10 12.80
CA GLN A 245 -2.23 -34.74 13.05
C GLN A 245 -0.97 -34.79 13.91
N ALA A 246 -0.21 -35.89 13.81
CA ALA A 246 1.08 -36.00 14.46
C ALA A 246 2.03 -34.91 13.92
N GLU A 247 2.86 -34.35 14.80
CA GLU A 247 3.70 -33.19 14.49
C GLU A 247 4.58 -33.41 13.25
N GLU A 248 5.21 -34.58 13.12
CA GLU A 248 6.00 -34.97 11.95
C GLU A 248 5.24 -34.91 10.61
N GLU A 249 3.92 -35.04 10.63
CA GLU A 249 3.07 -35.00 9.43
C GLU A 249 2.61 -33.59 9.08
N ARG A 250 2.79 -32.66 10.03
CA ARG A 250 2.47 -31.22 9.90
C ARG A 250 3.70 -30.37 9.58
N ASN A 251 4.90 -30.96 9.63
CA ASN A 251 6.12 -30.31 9.18
C ASN A 251 6.13 -30.21 7.66
N ALA A 252 6.33 -29.00 7.15
CA ALA A 252 6.55 -28.72 5.75
C ALA A 252 7.89 -28.02 5.55
N SER A 253 8.56 -28.36 4.45
CA SER A 253 9.77 -27.69 3.99
C SER A 253 9.41 -26.73 2.87
N THR A 254 9.93 -25.52 2.93
CA THR A 254 9.78 -24.52 1.86
C THR A 254 10.62 -24.90 0.65
N ALA A 255 10.03 -24.78 -0.53
CA ALA A 255 10.76 -24.61 -1.78
C ALA A 255 11.30 -23.18 -1.84
N ALA A 256 12.28 -22.91 -2.73
CA ALA A 256 12.84 -21.56 -2.90
C ALA A 256 11.73 -20.50 -3.04
N GLY A 257 11.90 -19.35 -2.37
CA GLY A 257 10.95 -18.25 -2.39
C GLY A 257 10.42 -17.92 -3.79
N GLY A 258 9.11 -17.76 -3.88
CA GLY A 258 8.40 -17.40 -5.11
C GLY A 258 8.12 -15.89 -5.19
N LEU A 259 7.37 -15.47 -6.21
CA LEU A 259 7.00 -14.06 -6.40
C LEU A 259 6.31 -13.44 -5.17
N TYR A 260 5.46 -14.23 -4.50
CA TYR A 260 4.64 -13.75 -3.37
C TYR A 260 5.25 -14.08 -2.01
N PHE A 261 5.91 -15.23 -1.87
CA PHE A 261 6.43 -15.73 -0.60
C PHE A 261 7.95 -15.66 -0.57
N ASP A 262 8.50 -14.95 0.41
CA ASP A 262 9.94 -14.77 0.58
C ASP A 262 10.46 -15.73 1.65
N TYR A 263 10.51 -17.02 1.28
CA TYR A 263 11.07 -18.08 2.12
C TYR A 263 12.47 -18.46 1.62
N SER A 264 13.38 -18.73 2.55
CA SER A 264 14.64 -19.39 2.21
C SER A 264 14.36 -20.85 1.88
N GLU A 265 15.16 -21.45 0.99
CA GLU A 265 15.06 -22.90 0.73
C GLU A 265 15.25 -23.71 2.01
N SER A 266 14.42 -24.75 2.19
CA SER A 266 14.52 -25.72 3.30
C SER A 266 14.20 -25.15 4.70
N GLU A 267 13.52 -24.02 4.80
CA GLU A 267 12.94 -23.59 6.08
C GLU A 267 11.79 -24.52 6.47
N ILE A 268 11.66 -24.74 7.78
CA ILE A 268 10.61 -25.61 8.33
C ILE A 268 9.46 -24.74 8.81
N ILE A 269 8.27 -25.07 8.33
CA ILE A 269 6.97 -24.58 8.80
C ILE A 269 6.26 -25.76 9.49
N VAL A 270 5.80 -25.56 10.71
CA VAL A 270 5.01 -26.55 11.45
C VAL A 270 3.59 -26.03 11.58
N PHE A 271 2.66 -26.65 10.85
CA PHE A 271 1.26 -26.27 10.86
C PHE A 271 0.49 -26.86 12.04
N ASP A 272 -0.61 -26.21 12.44
CA ASP A 272 -1.52 -26.75 13.45
C ASP A 272 -2.38 -27.89 12.91
N SER A 273 -2.73 -27.82 11.63
CA SER A 273 -3.32 -28.93 10.92
C SER A 273 -2.67 -29.18 9.57
N ALA A 274 -2.59 -30.45 9.17
CA ALA A 274 -2.10 -30.87 7.86
C ALA A 274 -3.26 -31.01 6.85
N ASN A 275 -3.54 -29.93 6.13
CA ASN A 275 -4.43 -29.86 4.98
C ASN A 275 -3.58 -29.66 3.74
N TYR A 276 -3.97 -30.27 2.63
CA TYR A 276 -3.19 -30.21 1.41
C TYR A 276 -4.08 -30.17 0.17
N ALA A 277 -3.53 -29.60 -0.90
CA ALA A 277 -4.15 -29.60 -2.22
C ALA A 277 -3.49 -30.65 -3.11
N VAL A 278 -4.26 -31.36 -3.92
CA VAL A 278 -3.78 -32.26 -4.99
C VAL A 278 -4.68 -32.15 -6.22
N ASN A 279 -4.33 -32.89 -7.26
CA ASN A 279 -5.09 -32.98 -8.50
C ASN A 279 -5.38 -31.60 -9.09
N LEU A 280 -4.30 -30.83 -9.17
CA LEU A 280 -4.28 -29.51 -9.73
C LEU A 280 -4.41 -29.70 -11.24
N THR A 281 -5.61 -29.51 -11.81
CA THR A 281 -5.87 -29.60 -13.27
C THR A 281 -5.20 -28.44 -14.05
N ILE A 282 -4.21 -27.83 -13.41
CA ILE A 282 -3.47 -26.64 -13.75
C ILE A 282 -2.27 -27.07 -14.61
N PRO A 283 -1.98 -26.38 -15.72
CA PRO A 283 -0.76 -26.63 -16.48
C PRO A 283 0.48 -26.60 -15.59
N GLU A 284 1.45 -27.49 -15.84
CA GLU A 284 2.66 -27.71 -15.01
C GLU A 284 3.55 -26.46 -14.85
N GLY A 285 3.28 -25.37 -15.56
CA GLY A 285 3.96 -24.08 -15.43
C GLY A 285 3.20 -22.99 -14.66
N ASP A 286 1.92 -23.18 -14.39
CA ASP A 286 1.06 -22.14 -13.77
C ASP A 286 0.88 -22.38 -12.26
N LEU A 287 1.34 -23.54 -11.77
CA LEU A 287 1.37 -23.89 -10.35
C LEU A 287 2.72 -23.53 -9.74
N SER A 288 2.69 -22.72 -8.69
CA SER A 288 3.84 -22.47 -7.84
C SER A 288 3.66 -23.16 -6.48
N ILE A 289 4.46 -24.20 -6.25
CA ILE A 289 4.55 -24.87 -4.96
C ILE A 289 5.53 -24.10 -4.07
N VAL A 290 5.05 -23.65 -2.93
CA VAL A 290 5.82 -22.84 -1.97
C VAL A 290 6.34 -23.71 -0.83
N SER A 291 5.54 -24.67 -0.36
CA SER A 291 5.99 -25.64 0.62
C SER A 291 5.26 -26.97 0.48
N GLU A 292 5.94 -28.04 0.87
CA GLU A 292 5.42 -29.40 0.85
C GLU A 292 5.65 -30.07 2.21
N PHE A 293 4.70 -30.91 2.65
CA PHE A 293 4.86 -31.70 3.86
C PHE A 293 6.01 -32.69 3.71
N SER A 294 6.96 -32.67 4.66
CA SER A 294 8.22 -33.42 4.57
C SER A 294 8.04 -34.94 4.56
N LYS A 295 6.88 -35.45 5.02
CA LYS A 295 6.62 -36.90 5.10
C LYS A 295 6.18 -37.52 3.78
N ASP A 296 5.40 -36.78 2.98
CA ASP A 296 4.70 -37.33 1.81
C ASP A 296 4.67 -36.39 0.59
N ASN A 297 5.41 -35.28 0.65
CA ASN A 297 5.54 -34.28 -0.41
C ASN A 297 4.18 -33.78 -0.91
N LYS A 298 3.21 -33.64 0.00
CA LYS A 298 1.92 -33.05 -0.32
C LYS A 298 2.00 -31.53 -0.20
N THR A 299 1.40 -30.83 -1.13
CA THR A 299 1.41 -29.37 -1.22
C THR A 299 0.74 -28.74 0.01
N ALA A 300 1.53 -28.05 0.82
CA ALA A 300 1.07 -27.38 2.04
C ALA A 300 0.79 -25.89 1.80
N ILE A 301 1.64 -25.22 1.02
CA ILE A 301 1.40 -23.86 0.51
C ILE A 301 1.63 -23.85 -0.99
N SER A 302 0.71 -23.25 -1.72
CA SER A 302 0.83 -23.04 -3.16
C SER A 302 0.01 -21.85 -3.62
N TRP A 303 0.33 -21.37 -4.81
CA TRP A 303 -0.55 -20.47 -5.53
C TRP A 303 -0.50 -20.81 -7.02
N TRP A 304 -1.54 -20.41 -7.73
CA TRP A 304 -1.63 -20.60 -9.17
C TRP A 304 -2.47 -19.53 -9.83
N ASP A 305 -2.24 -19.36 -11.12
CA ASP A 305 -3.12 -18.59 -11.98
C ASP A 305 -4.38 -19.40 -12.30
N TYR A 306 -5.55 -18.81 -12.11
CA TYR A 306 -6.85 -19.40 -12.47
C TYR A 306 -7.54 -18.48 -13.47
N GLN A 307 -7.34 -18.78 -14.76
CA GLN A 307 -7.70 -17.90 -15.87
C GLN A 307 -7.07 -16.51 -15.71
N ASN A 308 -7.85 -15.45 -15.45
CA ASN A 308 -7.31 -14.10 -15.31
C ASN A 308 -6.94 -13.74 -13.87
N GLY A 309 -7.35 -14.51 -12.87
CA GLY A 309 -7.06 -14.22 -11.46
C GLY A 309 -6.13 -15.23 -10.82
N LYS A 310 -6.09 -15.21 -9.49
CA LYS A 310 -5.12 -15.98 -8.70
C LYS A 310 -5.79 -16.69 -7.55
N VAL A 311 -5.33 -17.91 -7.28
CA VAL A 311 -5.78 -18.70 -6.14
C VAL A 311 -4.58 -19.04 -5.28
N PHE A 312 -4.72 -18.80 -3.99
CA PHE A 312 -3.75 -19.13 -2.97
C PHE A 312 -4.34 -20.22 -2.09
N PHE A 313 -3.54 -21.23 -1.81
CA PHE A 313 -3.85 -22.23 -0.82
C PHE A 313 -2.72 -22.28 0.22
N THR A 314 -3.12 -22.30 1.48
CA THR A 314 -2.26 -22.68 2.59
C THR A 314 -2.99 -23.73 3.40
N SER A 315 -2.25 -24.58 4.12
CA SER A 315 -2.80 -25.44 5.15
C SER A 315 -3.37 -24.58 6.30
N ASP A 316 -3.17 -24.93 7.56
CA ASP A 316 -3.52 -24.02 8.64
C ASP A 316 -2.65 -22.77 8.64
N ILE A 317 -3.19 -21.57 8.90
CA ILE A 317 -2.33 -20.40 9.08
C ILE A 317 -1.75 -20.36 10.50
N GLN A 318 -2.37 -21.09 11.42
CA GLN A 318 -1.82 -21.27 12.75
C GLN A 318 -0.66 -22.26 12.61
N GLY A 319 0.55 -21.72 12.61
CA GLY A 319 1.77 -22.51 12.43
C GLY A 319 2.98 -21.76 12.96
N THR A 320 3.98 -22.52 13.39
CA THR A 320 5.28 -21.96 13.76
C THR A 320 6.20 -22.03 12.56
N TYR A 321 6.83 -20.91 12.23
CA TYR A 321 7.74 -20.79 11.11
C TYR A 321 9.12 -20.41 11.66
N SER A 322 10.13 -21.20 11.32
CA SER A 322 11.49 -21.02 11.86
C SER A 322 12.14 -19.68 11.43
N GLY A 323 11.71 -19.11 10.31
CA GLY A 323 12.19 -17.83 9.80
C GLY A 323 11.39 -16.59 10.24
N GLY A 324 10.32 -16.73 11.05
CA GLY A 324 9.50 -15.59 11.49
C GLY A 324 8.04 -15.93 11.75
N ASP A 325 7.16 -14.96 11.53
CA ASP A 325 5.71 -15.14 11.65
C ASP A 325 5.10 -15.60 10.30
N LEU A 326 4.44 -16.76 10.30
CA LEU A 326 3.77 -17.30 9.12
C LEU A 326 2.61 -16.39 8.66
N ALA A 327 1.87 -15.81 9.60
CA ALA A 327 0.77 -14.92 9.29
C ALA A 327 1.29 -13.68 8.56
N GLU A 328 2.34 -13.04 9.08
CA GLU A 328 3.00 -11.88 8.44
C GLU A 328 3.47 -12.20 7.01
N SER A 329 4.04 -13.40 6.79
CA SER A 329 4.46 -13.85 5.46
C SER A 329 3.27 -13.97 4.48
N ILE A 330 2.15 -14.53 4.94
CA ILE A 330 0.92 -14.65 4.14
C ILE A 330 0.30 -13.27 3.88
N GLU A 331 0.29 -12.38 4.86
CA GLU A 331 -0.18 -11.00 4.70
C GLU A 331 0.64 -10.26 3.64
N ASN A 332 1.96 -10.42 3.67
CA ASN A 332 2.85 -9.85 2.65
C ASN A 332 2.60 -10.46 1.25
N ALA A 333 2.38 -11.77 1.18
CA ALA A 333 2.00 -12.44 -0.07
C ALA A 333 0.68 -11.89 -0.63
N VAL A 334 -0.33 -11.71 0.23
CA VAL A 334 -1.63 -11.10 -0.14
C VAL A 334 -1.45 -9.66 -0.61
N ARG A 335 -0.67 -8.83 0.09
CA ARG A 335 -0.39 -7.43 -0.32
C ARG A 335 0.27 -7.35 -1.70
N LYS A 336 1.09 -8.34 -2.06
CA LYS A 336 1.74 -8.44 -3.38
C LYS A 336 0.78 -9.00 -4.45
N ALA A 337 -0.12 -9.89 -4.07
CA ALA A 337 -1.02 -10.60 -4.99
C ALA A 337 -2.25 -9.80 -5.37
N VAL A 338 -2.83 -9.07 -4.41
CA VAL A 338 -3.92 -8.15 -4.66
C VAL A 338 -3.28 -6.91 -5.28
N GLU A 339 -3.57 -6.65 -6.55
CA GLU A 339 -3.33 -5.34 -7.16
C GLU A 339 -4.20 -4.33 -6.45
N LEU A 340 -3.69 -3.87 -5.32
CA LEU A 340 -4.33 -2.96 -4.42
C LEU A 340 -4.45 -1.61 -5.13
N GLU A 341 -5.61 -1.39 -5.73
CA GLU A 341 -5.94 -0.10 -6.34
C GLU A 341 -5.99 0.98 -5.26
N CYS A 342 -5.37 2.11 -5.56
CA CYS A 342 -5.38 3.27 -4.69
C CYS A 342 -6.29 4.34 -5.27
N SER A 343 -7.12 4.92 -4.39
CA SER A 343 -7.86 6.14 -4.71
C SER A 343 -6.87 7.23 -5.14
N PRO A 344 -7.22 8.07 -6.13
CA PRO A 344 -6.44 9.27 -6.43
C PRO A 344 -6.16 10.09 -5.18
N VAL A 345 -4.92 10.54 -5.02
CA VAL A 345 -4.51 11.35 -3.86
C VAL A 345 -5.28 12.66 -3.85
N ASN A 346 -6.06 12.88 -2.78
CA ASN A 346 -6.85 14.10 -2.65
C ASN A 346 -6.07 15.18 -1.88
N ILE A 347 -5.37 16.05 -2.62
CA ILE A 347 -4.65 17.20 -2.06
C ILE A 347 -5.55 18.42 -1.80
N SER A 348 -6.82 18.39 -2.21
CA SER A 348 -7.71 19.55 -2.05
C SER A 348 -8.03 19.86 -0.58
N SER A 349 -7.87 18.87 0.32
CA SER A 349 -8.01 19.02 1.77
C SER A 349 -7.01 20.01 2.39
N LEU A 350 -5.88 20.25 1.72
CA LEU A 350 -4.83 21.16 2.21
C LEU A 350 -5.24 22.64 2.13
N GLY A 351 -6.27 22.98 1.37
CA GLY A 351 -6.77 24.33 1.16
C GLY A 351 -5.88 25.16 0.22
N SER A 352 -6.46 26.20 -0.39
CA SER A 352 -5.77 27.05 -1.38
C SER A 352 -4.77 28.04 -0.78
N THR A 353 -4.71 28.16 0.55
CA THR A 353 -3.88 29.14 1.26
C THR A 353 -2.46 28.66 1.53
N ARG A 354 -2.17 27.37 1.29
CA ARG A 354 -0.84 26.81 1.55
C ARG A 354 0.06 26.97 0.34
N THR A 355 1.32 27.29 0.62
CA THR A 355 2.37 27.26 -0.39
C THR A 355 2.78 25.80 -0.55
N MET A 356 2.66 25.26 -1.76
CA MET A 356 2.88 23.85 -2.04
C MET A 356 3.83 23.68 -3.22
N ALA A 357 4.72 22.70 -3.12
CA ALA A 357 5.57 22.27 -4.20
C ALA A 357 5.40 20.77 -4.45
N LYS A 358 5.65 20.36 -5.69
CA LYS A 358 5.69 18.97 -6.12
C LYS A 358 7.06 18.66 -6.69
N SER A 359 7.64 17.54 -6.27
CA SER A 359 8.83 16.94 -6.86
C SER A 359 8.50 15.56 -7.40
N GLU A 360 9.02 15.23 -8.58
CA GLU A 360 8.82 13.93 -9.22
C GLU A 360 10.16 13.23 -9.44
N ARG A 361 10.19 11.92 -9.26
CA ARG A 361 11.33 11.05 -9.57
C ARG A 361 10.85 9.77 -10.23
N PHE A 362 11.62 9.24 -11.17
CA PHE A 362 11.37 7.93 -11.75
C PHE A 362 12.22 6.89 -11.05
N VAL A 363 11.60 5.77 -10.67
CA VAL A 363 12.23 4.67 -9.96
C VAL A 363 11.76 3.34 -10.55
N ASN A 364 12.53 2.27 -10.36
CA ASN A 364 12.11 0.94 -10.77
C ASN A 364 11.30 0.29 -9.65
N TYR A 365 10.20 -0.37 -9.97
CA TYR A 365 9.47 -1.22 -9.04
C TYR A 365 9.02 -2.48 -9.76
N ASN A 366 9.42 -3.65 -9.25
CA ASN A 366 9.33 -4.90 -9.98
C ASN A 366 10.01 -4.80 -11.36
N GLN A 367 9.24 -4.97 -12.43
CA GLN A 367 9.70 -4.87 -13.83
C GLN A 367 9.34 -3.53 -14.49
N ASP A 368 8.64 -2.65 -13.77
CA ASP A 368 8.10 -1.40 -14.30
C ASP A 368 8.89 -0.18 -13.81
N ILE A 369 8.85 0.88 -14.62
CA ILE A 369 9.27 2.22 -14.22
C ILE A 369 8.04 2.95 -13.71
N ILE A 370 8.10 3.44 -12.47
CA ILE A 370 7.01 4.16 -11.80
C ILE A 370 7.48 5.57 -11.44
N ARG A 371 6.53 6.48 -11.23
CA ARG A 371 6.79 7.87 -10.82
C ARG A 371 6.51 8.02 -9.33
N MET A 372 7.54 8.35 -8.55
CA MET A 372 7.39 8.82 -7.18
C MET A 372 7.01 10.30 -7.19
N GLU A 373 5.90 10.65 -6.55
CA GLU A 373 5.48 12.04 -6.34
C GLU A 373 5.67 12.42 -4.87
N VAL A 374 6.33 13.54 -4.63
CA VAL A 374 6.51 14.15 -3.31
C VAL A 374 5.85 15.51 -3.33
N TYR A 375 4.82 15.69 -2.51
CA TYR A 375 4.23 16.99 -2.24
C TYR A 375 4.78 17.50 -0.93
N ALA A 376 5.22 18.76 -0.89
CA ALA A 376 5.59 19.46 0.34
C ALA A 376 4.80 20.76 0.47
N TRP A 377 4.46 21.18 1.70
CA TRP A 377 3.73 22.41 1.95
C TRP A 377 4.00 23.03 3.33
N SER A 378 3.79 24.35 3.42
CA SER A 378 3.81 25.12 4.67
C SER A 378 2.45 25.22 5.34
#